data_AF-A0A7K3DIQ8-F1
#
_entry.id   AF-A0A7K3DIQ8-F1
#
_cell.length_a   1.000
_cell.length_b   1.000
_cell.length_c   1.000
_cell.angle_alpha   90.00
_cell.angle_beta   90.00
_cell.angle_gamma   90.00
#
_symmetry.space_group_name_H-M   'P 1'
#
loop_
_entity.id
_entity.type
_entity.pdbx_description
1 polymer ?
#
loop_
_entity_poly.entity_id
_entity_poly.type
_entity_poly.pdbx_seq_one_letter_code
_entity_poly.pdbx_strand_id
1 'polypeptide(L)'
;MPELGQVIARRELTSTAADGSTHPVVLEVGMPVQVPAEGGDWYCPCRISGRAGSVERVTAIWGVDSWQALLLALSLFPAELGYGRAPELSWNGGADLALWPDPARYGDDQSDEGGRQQTEARPD
;
A
#
# COMPACT_ATOMS: atom_id res chain seq x y z
N MET A 1 3.50 5.36 23.46
CA MET A 1 3.46 4.74 22.11
C MET A 1 2.18 5.19 21.45
N PRO A 2 2.14 5.40 20.11
CA PRO A 2 0.89 5.77 19.44
C PRO A 2 -0.17 4.69 19.66
N GLU A 3 -1.43 5.10 19.78
CA GLU A 3 -2.58 4.20 19.81
C GLU A 3 -3.19 4.12 18.42
N LEU A 4 -3.81 2.98 18.08
CA LEU A 4 -4.40 2.80 16.74
C LEU A 4 -5.63 3.70 16.53
N GLY A 5 -6.37 4.02 17.60
CA GLY A 5 -7.59 4.84 17.51
C GLY A 5 -8.69 4.20 16.66
N GLN A 6 -9.48 5.03 15.98
CA GLN A 6 -10.53 4.59 15.07
C GLN A 6 -9.91 4.01 13.79
N VAL A 7 -10.14 2.73 13.51
CA VAL A 7 -9.72 2.11 12.25
C VAL A 7 -10.61 2.60 11.11
N ILE A 8 -10.00 3.14 10.06
CA ILE A 8 -10.68 3.65 8.85
C ILE A 8 -10.42 2.78 7.63
N ALA A 9 -9.40 1.93 7.66
CA ALA A 9 -9.18 0.90 6.66
C ALA A 9 -8.60 -0.36 7.30
N ARG A 10 -9.08 -1.52 6.85
CA ARG A 10 -8.62 -2.84 7.30
C ARG A 10 -8.52 -3.78 6.10
N ARG A 11 -7.45 -4.59 6.07
CA ARG A 11 -7.30 -5.68 5.11
C ARG A 11 -6.80 -6.92 5.82
N GLU A 12 -7.41 -8.06 5.51
CA GLU A 12 -6.98 -9.37 5.99
C GLU A 12 -6.34 -10.13 4.83
N LEU A 13 -5.12 -10.58 5.05
CA LEU A 13 -4.35 -11.41 4.14
C LEU A 13 -4.24 -12.81 4.74
N THR A 14 -4.04 -13.80 3.89
CA THR A 14 -3.75 -15.17 4.32
C THR A 14 -2.26 -15.43 4.17
N SER A 15 -1.59 -15.76 5.28
CA SER A 15 -0.21 -16.23 5.29
C SER A 15 -0.16 -17.75 5.31
N THR A 16 0.69 -18.35 4.49
CA THR A 16 0.87 -19.80 4.37
C THR A 16 2.27 -20.18 4.87
N ALA A 17 2.32 -20.98 5.93
CA ALA A 17 3.58 -21.47 6.49
C ALA A 17 4.16 -22.63 5.64
N ALA A 18 5.42 -22.98 5.92
CA ALA A 18 6.13 -24.04 5.20
C ALA A 18 5.48 -25.44 5.34
N ASP A 19 4.71 -25.66 6.41
CA ASP A 19 3.94 -26.90 6.63
C ASP A 19 2.55 -26.90 5.96
N GLY A 20 2.23 -25.83 5.22
CA GLY A 20 0.94 -25.63 4.55
C GLY A 20 -0.17 -25.09 5.45
N SER A 21 0.07 -24.87 6.74
CA SER A 21 -0.89 -24.23 7.62
C SER A 21 -1.07 -22.75 7.26
N THR A 22 -2.29 -22.23 7.46
CA THR A 22 -2.60 -20.83 7.17
C THR A 22 -2.97 -20.05 8.43
N HIS A 23 -2.62 -18.77 8.44
CA HIS A 23 -2.99 -17.84 9.50
C HIS A 23 -3.24 -16.43 8.93
N PRO A 24 -4.11 -15.63 9.56
CA PRO A 24 -4.41 -14.30 9.08
C PRO A 24 -3.26 -13.33 9.40
N VAL A 25 -2.93 -12.47 8.42
CA VAL A 25 -2.12 -11.26 8.60
C VAL A 25 -3.04 -10.07 8.39
N VAL A 26 -3.18 -9.20 9.39
CA VAL A 26 -4.13 -8.08 9.34
C VAL A 26 -3.37 -6.77 9.23
N LEU A 27 -3.77 -5.96 8.26
CA LEU A 27 -3.29 -4.60 8.01
C LEU A 27 -4.38 -3.63 8.44
N GLU A 28 -4.06 -2.67 9.30
CA GLU A 28 -5.01 -1.69 9.80
C GLU A 28 -4.43 -0.28 9.73
N VAL A 29 -5.27 0.66 9.29
CA VAL A 29 -4.98 2.10 9.24
C VAL A 29 -5.99 2.80 10.13
N GLY A 30 -5.49 3.55 11.10
CA GLY A 30 -6.31 4.41 11.95
C GLY A 30 -6.51 5.81 11.37
N MET A 31 -7.51 6.51 11.89
CA MET A 31 -7.85 7.88 11.52
C MET A 31 -6.62 8.80 11.71
N PRO A 32 -6.29 9.66 10.74
CA PRO A 32 -5.25 10.67 10.92
C PRO A 32 -5.50 11.55 12.15
N VAL A 33 -4.45 11.79 12.93
CA VAL A 33 -4.48 12.56 14.17
C VAL A 33 -3.58 13.78 14.01
N GLN A 34 -4.13 14.97 14.27
CA GLN A 34 -3.35 16.20 14.36
C GLN A 34 -2.63 16.28 15.70
N VAL A 35 -1.34 16.61 15.70
CA VAL A 35 -0.61 16.87 16.95
C VAL A 35 -0.94 18.28 17.47
N PRO A 36 -1.26 18.45 18.76
CA PRO A 36 -1.57 19.77 19.35
C PRO A 36 -0.30 20.64 19.45
N ALA A 37 0.10 21.25 18.35
CA ALA A 37 1.08 22.33 18.26
C ALA A 37 0.63 23.29 17.16
N GLU A 38 0.96 24.58 17.26
CA GLU A 38 0.65 25.53 16.17
C GLU A 38 1.36 25.09 14.88
N GLY A 39 0.58 24.76 13.84
CA GLY A 39 1.11 24.18 12.60
C GLY A 39 1.63 22.74 12.75
N GLY A 40 1.21 22.02 13.80
CA GLY A 40 1.69 20.67 14.09
C GLY A 40 1.37 19.68 12.97
N ASP A 41 2.36 18.82 12.69
CA ASP A 41 2.23 17.71 11.76
C ASP A 41 1.06 16.80 12.12
N TRP A 42 0.63 16.05 11.12
CA TRP A 42 -0.32 14.96 11.28
C TRP A 42 0.43 13.64 11.31
N TYR A 43 -0.15 12.65 11.98
CA TYR A 43 0.26 11.27 11.81
C TYR A 43 -0.94 10.36 11.58
N CYS A 44 -0.71 9.27 10.87
CA CYS A 44 -1.67 8.22 10.66
C CYS A 44 -1.13 6.94 11.33
N PRO A 45 -1.82 6.39 12.35
CA PRO A 45 -1.37 5.19 13.03
C PRO A 45 -1.69 3.95 12.19
N CYS A 46 -0.72 3.06 12.02
CA CYS A 46 -0.85 1.79 11.30
C CYS A 46 -0.48 0.61 12.17
N ARG A 47 -1.07 -0.55 11.90
CA ARG A 47 -0.70 -1.82 12.55
C ARG A 47 -0.65 -2.95 11.52
N ILE A 48 0.35 -3.83 11.69
CA ILE A 48 0.42 -5.14 11.04
C ILE A 48 0.42 -6.18 12.17
N SER A 49 -0.54 -7.10 12.17
CA SER A 49 -0.64 -8.19 13.14
C SER A 49 -0.66 -9.55 12.46
N GLY A 50 -0.28 -10.60 13.19
CA GLY A 50 -0.27 -11.98 12.71
C GLY A 50 0.92 -12.35 11.80
N ARG A 51 1.87 -11.44 11.57
CA ARG A 51 3.05 -11.72 10.75
C ARG A 51 4.13 -12.44 11.55
N ALA A 52 4.48 -13.66 11.15
CA ALA A 52 5.54 -14.44 11.77
C ALA A 52 6.88 -13.69 11.82
N GLY A 53 7.58 -13.77 12.95
CA GLY A 53 8.88 -13.12 13.15
C GLY A 53 8.84 -11.60 13.29
N SER A 54 7.65 -10.97 13.29
CA SER A 54 7.49 -9.53 13.44
C SER A 54 6.85 -9.19 14.79
N VAL A 55 7.33 -8.13 15.44
CA VAL A 55 6.72 -7.61 16.67
C VAL A 55 5.54 -6.73 16.29
N GLU A 56 4.34 -7.11 16.75
CA GLU A 56 3.13 -6.30 16.59
C GLU A 56 3.28 -4.98 17.34
N ARG A 57 3.15 -3.88 16.62
CA ARG A 57 3.18 -2.53 17.19
C ARG A 57 2.35 -1.58 16.33
N VAL A 58 1.89 -0.51 16.97
CA VAL A 58 1.33 0.64 16.24
C VAL A 58 2.49 1.53 15.80
N THR A 59 2.53 1.84 14.51
CA THR A 59 3.52 2.73 13.90
C THR A 59 2.82 4.03 13.52
N ALA A 60 3.39 5.18 13.89
CA ALA A 60 2.89 6.49 13.46
C ALA A 60 3.60 6.91 12.16
N ILE A 61 2.83 7.17 11.10
CA ILE A 61 3.35 7.66 9.82
C ILE A 61 2.98 9.13 9.66
N TRP A 62 4.00 9.97 9.55
CA TRP A 62 3.87 11.42 9.63
C TRP A 62 3.66 12.07 8.26
N GLY A 63 2.91 13.17 8.25
CA GLY A 63 2.74 14.05 7.11
C GLY A 63 2.40 15.47 7.55
N VAL A 64 2.63 16.44 6.66
CA VAL A 64 2.34 17.87 6.92
C VAL A 64 0.84 18.14 7.07
N ASP A 65 0.01 17.27 6.49
CA ASP A 65 -1.45 17.30 6.61
C ASP A 65 -2.02 15.87 6.73
N SER A 66 -3.32 15.79 7.02
CA SER A 66 -4.03 14.52 7.21
C SER A 66 -3.99 13.61 5.98
N TRP A 67 -4.00 14.20 4.79
CA TRP A 67 -4.06 13.47 3.52
C TRP A 67 -2.70 12.86 3.19
N GLN A 68 -1.62 13.64 3.33
CA GLN A 68 -0.26 13.16 3.15
C GLN A 68 0.04 12.04 4.15
N ALA A 69 -0.31 12.22 5.44
CA ALA A 69 -0.11 11.19 6.46
C ALA A 69 -0.83 9.88 6.09
N LEU A 70 -2.06 9.97 5.57
CA LEU A 70 -2.83 8.80 5.11
C LEU A 70 -2.20 8.12 3.88
N LEU A 71 -1.81 8.88 2.85
CA LEU A 71 -1.20 8.30 1.65
C LEU A 71 0.14 7.61 1.96
N LEU A 72 0.94 8.21 2.83
CA LEU A 72 2.19 7.61 3.31
C LEU A 72 1.92 6.36 4.15
N ALA A 73 0.89 6.39 5.01
CA ALA A 73 0.46 5.23 5.79
C ALA A 73 0.03 4.05 4.92
N LEU A 74 -0.72 4.30 3.83
CA LEU A 74 -1.10 3.24 2.88
C LEU A 74 0.12 2.67 2.13
N SER A 75 1.10 3.53 1.81
CA SER A 75 2.34 3.13 1.12
C SER A 75 3.29 2.32 2.02
N LEU A 76 3.10 2.33 3.34
CA LEU A 76 3.87 1.53 4.29
C LEU A 76 3.69 0.03 4.05
N PHE A 77 2.47 -0.44 3.82
CA PHE A 77 2.20 -1.88 3.77
C PHE A 77 2.93 -2.60 2.63
N PRO A 78 2.93 -2.12 1.37
CA PRO A 78 3.78 -2.69 0.34
C PRO A 78 5.25 -2.76 0.77
N ALA A 79 5.80 -1.68 1.34
CA ALA A 79 7.21 -1.63 1.76
C ALA A 79 7.52 -2.67 2.85
N GLU A 80 6.67 -2.78 3.87
CA GLU A 80 6.81 -3.76 4.96
C GLU A 80 6.65 -5.21 4.46
N LEU A 81 5.78 -5.44 3.47
CA LEU A 81 5.49 -6.75 2.89
C LEU A 81 6.36 -7.08 1.66
N GLY A 82 7.45 -6.36 1.43
CA GLY A 82 8.41 -6.67 0.37
C GLY A 82 7.89 -6.41 -1.06
N TYR A 83 7.06 -5.39 -1.24
CA TYR A 83 6.47 -4.96 -2.50
C TYR A 83 5.77 -6.10 -3.28
N GLY A 84 5.02 -6.95 -2.57
CA GLY A 84 4.32 -8.08 -3.19
C GLY A 84 5.19 -9.29 -3.48
N ARG A 85 6.45 -9.30 -3.00
CA ARG A 85 7.37 -10.46 -3.09
C ARG A 85 7.31 -11.37 -1.86
N ALA A 86 6.19 -11.37 -1.15
CA ALA A 86 5.90 -12.28 -0.05
C ALA A 86 5.05 -13.44 -0.61
N PRO A 87 5.65 -14.48 -1.21
CA PRO A 87 4.93 -15.60 -1.83
C PRO A 87 4.06 -16.37 -0.82
N GLU A 88 4.35 -16.25 0.47
CA GLU A 88 3.57 -16.81 1.55
C GLU A 88 2.24 -16.08 1.76
N LEU A 89 2.08 -14.85 1.27
CA LEU A 89 0.89 -14.04 1.44
C LEU A 89 -0.04 -14.13 0.23
N SER A 90 -1.35 -14.21 0.50
CA SER A 90 -2.39 -14.08 -0.52
C SER A 90 -3.52 -13.19 -0.03
N TRP A 91 -4.21 -12.56 -0.97
CA TRP A 91 -5.44 -11.84 -0.73
C TRP A 91 -6.56 -12.46 -1.55
N ASN A 92 -7.64 -12.90 -0.89
CA ASN A 92 -8.73 -13.65 -1.52
C ASN A 92 -8.23 -14.85 -2.36
N GLY A 93 -7.14 -15.50 -1.92
CA GLY A 93 -6.50 -16.62 -2.62
C GLY A 93 -5.61 -16.24 -3.81
N GLY A 94 -5.50 -14.96 -4.15
CA GLY A 94 -4.59 -14.46 -5.19
C GLY A 94 -3.26 -13.95 -4.63
N ALA A 95 -2.20 -14.01 -5.45
CA ALA A 95 -0.88 -13.46 -5.10
C ALA A 95 -0.81 -11.92 -5.20
N ASP A 96 -1.73 -11.30 -5.96
CA ASP A 96 -1.86 -9.84 -6.00
C ASP A 96 -2.56 -9.35 -4.72
N LEU A 97 -1.82 -8.62 -3.88
CA LEU A 97 -2.34 -8.06 -2.63
C LEU A 97 -3.11 -6.74 -2.82
N ALA A 98 -3.05 -6.15 -4.03
CA ALA A 98 -3.67 -4.88 -4.41
C ALA A 98 -3.38 -3.72 -3.42
N LEU A 99 -2.16 -3.64 -2.90
CA LEU A 99 -1.77 -2.72 -1.81
C LEU A 99 -1.22 -1.37 -2.27
N TRP A 100 -0.78 -1.21 -3.53
CA TRP A 100 -0.41 0.06 -4.18
C TRP A 100 -0.16 -0.25 -5.67
N PRO A 101 -0.04 0.72 -6.61
CA PRO A 101 0.16 0.38 -8.01
C PRO A 101 1.51 -0.30 -8.13
N ASP A 102 1.49 -1.55 -8.59
CA ASP A 102 2.67 -2.21 -9.10
C ASP A 102 3.30 -1.29 -10.16
N PRO A 103 4.54 -0.81 -9.99
CA PRO A 103 5.20 0.01 -11.01
C PRO A 103 5.28 -0.70 -12.37
N ALA A 104 5.26 -2.04 -12.39
CA ALA A 104 5.19 -2.82 -13.62
C ALA A 104 3.82 -2.70 -14.32
N ARG A 105 2.74 -2.34 -13.62
CA ARG A 105 1.44 -2.02 -14.23
C ARG A 105 1.39 -0.64 -14.88
N TYR A 106 2.35 0.24 -14.59
CA TYR A 106 2.41 1.59 -15.18
C TYR A 106 3.18 1.65 -16.51
N GLY A 107 3.78 0.53 -16.96
CA GLY A 107 4.69 0.49 -18.12
C GLY A 107 4.14 -0.05 -19.44
N ASP A 108 2.92 -0.62 -19.47
CA ASP A 108 2.40 -1.36 -20.65
C ASP A 108 1.38 -0.58 -21.51
N ASP A 109 1.02 0.65 -21.15
CA ASP A 109 -0.07 1.40 -21.83
C ASP A 109 0.43 2.52 -22.79
N GLN A 110 1.57 2.34 -23.45
CA GLN A 110 2.11 3.30 -24.43
C GLN A 110 2.25 2.75 -25.86
N SER A 111 1.44 1.77 -26.26
CA SER A 111 1.48 1.25 -27.63
C SER A 111 0.09 1.25 -28.29
N ASP A 112 -0.51 2.43 -28.51
CA ASP A 112 -1.53 2.54 -29.58
C ASP A 112 -1.84 3.97 -30.09
N GLU A 113 -0.92 4.93 -29.96
CA GLU A 113 -1.07 6.25 -30.58
C GLU A 113 0.13 6.58 -31.49
N GLY A 114 0.19 5.93 -32.66
CA GLY A 114 1.22 6.22 -33.67
C GLY A 114 0.82 5.96 -35.13
N GLY A 115 -0.44 5.62 -35.41
CA GLY A 115 -0.93 5.24 -36.73
C GLY A 115 -1.61 6.38 -37.50
N ARG A 116 -0.93 7.50 -37.78
CA ARG A 116 -1.35 8.43 -38.84
C ARG A 116 -0.15 8.81 -39.71
N GLN A 117 0.08 7.99 -40.73
CA GLN A 117 0.96 8.34 -41.84
C GLN A 117 0.35 9.53 -42.58
N GLN A 118 0.99 10.70 -42.48
CA GLN A 118 0.77 11.80 -43.43
C GLN A 118 1.48 11.43 -44.73
N THR A 119 0.71 10.94 -45.71
CA THR A 119 1.08 11.02 -47.13
C THR A 119 0.62 12.37 -47.65
N GLU A 120 1.52 13.36 -47.67
CA GLU A 120 1.37 14.50 -48.55
C GLU A 120 2.45 14.43 -49.63
N ALA A 121 2.00 13.96 -50.80
CA ALA A 121 2.68 14.12 -52.06
C ALA A 121 2.73 15.62 -52.39
N ARG A 122 3.93 16.12 -52.68
CA ARG A 122 4.16 17.47 -53.17
C ARG A 122 4.01 17.47 -54.70
N PRO A 123 3.09 18.24 -55.30
CA PRO A 123 3.09 18.47 -56.73
C PRO A 123 4.02 19.63 -57.10
N ASP A 124 4.74 19.41 -58.20
CA ASP A 124 5.50 20.29 -59.12
C ASP A 124 5.96 21.69 -58.66
#